data_AF-A0A2Z5IQ63-F1
#
_entry.id   AF-A0A2Z5IQ63-F1
#
_cell.length_a   1.000
_cell.length_b   1.000
_cell.length_c   1.000
_cell.angle_alpha   90.00
_cell.angle_beta   90.00
_cell.angle_gamma   90.00
#
_symmetry.space_group_name_H-M   'P 1'
#
loop_
_entity.id
_entity.type
_entity.pdbx_description
1 polymer ?
#
loop_
_entity_poly.entity_id
_entity_poly.type
_entity_poly.pdbx_seq_one_letter_code
_entity_poly.pdbx_strand_id
1 'polypeptide(L)'
;MKKKNLYGLLGIIPFAAIPVVAISCDNPFNRDRNQRNTNQGDDLKRLLLNGAQLEKIKNEFEFSLTKEGKKVSRSSKLMDVINELNKKYEKFSSDRKGDKIREDAEFKKYFLLDKPDISKISQSHRIDIKFKVNEMTRSVELYYDVICFDYQNYQEAKDEVVKLEGN
;
A
#
# COMPACT_ATOMS: atom_id res chain seq x y z
N MET A 1 -5.72 -65.00 37.32
CA MET A 1 -4.32 -64.89 36.85
C MET A 1 -4.25 -63.88 35.70
N LYS A 2 -3.13 -63.17 35.63
CA LYS A 2 -2.81 -62.04 34.74
C LYS A 2 -2.96 -62.40 33.24
N LYS A 3 -3.34 -61.43 32.41
CA LYS A 3 -2.42 -60.76 31.46
C LYS A 3 -3.10 -59.56 30.80
N LYS A 4 -2.39 -58.43 30.91
CA LYS A 4 -2.60 -57.15 30.23
C LYS A 4 -2.19 -57.32 28.78
N ASN A 5 -2.82 -56.62 27.84
CA ASN A 5 -2.19 -56.21 26.60
C ASN A 5 -2.79 -54.88 26.13
N LEU A 6 -1.98 -53.85 26.30
CA LEU A 6 -2.18 -52.46 25.92
C LEU A 6 -1.46 -52.29 24.57
N TYR A 7 -2.19 -52.06 23.49
CA TYR A 7 -1.61 -51.66 22.21
C TYR A 7 -2.08 -50.25 21.89
N GLY A 8 -1.18 -49.30 22.11
CA GLY A 8 -1.34 -47.91 21.73
C GLY A 8 -1.23 -47.75 20.22
N LEU A 9 -2.23 -47.09 19.63
CA LEU A 9 -2.19 -46.57 18.28
C LEU A 9 -1.47 -45.22 18.31
N LEU A 10 -0.23 -45.21 17.83
CA LEU A 10 0.53 -44.02 17.47
C LEU A 10 -0.18 -43.34 16.27
N GLY A 11 -0.89 -42.26 16.54
CA GLY A 11 -1.41 -41.36 15.52
C GLY A 11 -0.27 -40.58 14.88
N ILE A 12 0.00 -40.86 13.61
CA ILE A 12 0.93 -40.09 12.79
C ILE A 12 0.15 -38.85 12.31
N ILE A 13 0.48 -37.69 12.87
CA ILE A 13 -0.06 -36.41 12.40
C ILE A 13 0.68 -36.06 11.10
N PRO A 14 0.00 -35.90 9.95
CA PRO A 14 0.64 -35.37 8.76
C PRO A 14 0.85 -33.87 8.98
N PHE A 15 2.10 -33.46 9.22
CA PHE A 15 2.50 -32.07 9.07
C PHE A 15 2.33 -31.69 7.61
N ALA A 16 1.29 -30.91 7.30
CA ALA A 16 1.18 -30.22 6.03
C ALA A 16 2.35 -29.22 5.93
N ALA A 17 3.41 -29.62 5.22
CA ALA A 17 4.49 -28.72 4.85
C ALA A 17 3.93 -27.69 3.87
N ILE A 18 3.59 -26.51 4.39
CA ILE A 18 3.28 -25.36 3.55
C ILE A 18 4.61 -24.91 2.94
N PRO A 19 4.76 -24.82 1.62
CA PRO A 19 5.94 -24.24 1.04
C PRO A 19 6.00 -22.77 1.44
N VAL A 20 7.02 -22.41 2.22
CA VAL A 20 7.38 -21.01 2.45
C VAL A 20 7.91 -20.52 1.10
N VAL A 21 7.05 -19.89 0.31
CA VAL A 21 7.46 -19.13 -0.86
C VAL A 21 8.30 -17.96 -0.37
N ALA A 22 9.62 -18.15 -0.35
CA ALA A 22 10.56 -17.04 -0.25
C ALA A 22 10.44 -16.25 -1.54
N ILE A 23 9.69 -15.15 -1.49
CA ILE A 23 9.72 -14.15 -2.55
C ILE A 23 11.09 -13.49 -2.43
N SER A 24 12.04 -13.92 -3.24
CA SER A 24 13.26 -13.16 -3.47
C SER A 24 12.84 -11.91 -4.24
N CYS A 25 12.76 -10.77 -3.57
CA CYS A 25 12.74 -9.48 -4.24
C CYS A 25 14.06 -9.34 -5.00
N ASP A 26 14.04 -9.69 -6.29
CA ASP A 26 15.11 -9.34 -7.21
C ASP A 26 15.05 -7.82 -7.36
N ASN A 27 15.96 -7.12 -6.69
CA ASN A 27 16.11 -5.69 -6.87
C ASN A 27 16.77 -5.49 -8.24
N PRO A 28 16.10 -4.93 -9.26
CA PRO A 28 16.71 -4.74 -10.58
C PRO A 28 17.83 -3.68 -10.59
N PHE A 29 18.19 -3.10 -9.44
CA PHE A 29 19.30 -2.15 -9.33
C PHE A 29 20.64 -2.84 -9.14
N ASN A 30 21.00 -3.72 -10.07
CA ASN A 30 22.39 -4.13 -10.21
C ASN A 30 22.68 -4.60 -11.63
N ARG A 31 22.56 -3.69 -12.60
CA ARG A 31 23.39 -3.68 -13.81
C ARG A 31 23.33 -2.32 -14.48
N ASP A 32 24.52 -1.83 -14.79
CA ASP A 32 24.84 -0.73 -15.70
C ASP A 32 24.71 0.71 -15.18
N ARG A 33 25.66 1.09 -14.30
CA ARG A 33 26.33 2.39 -14.46
C ARG A 33 27.84 2.23 -14.29
N ASN A 34 28.51 2.16 -15.43
CA ASN A 34 29.92 2.49 -15.54
C ASN A 34 30.20 3.85 -14.89
N GLN A 35 31.20 3.85 -14.01
CA GLN A 35 32.06 4.98 -13.66
C GLN A 35 31.39 6.28 -13.22
N ARG A 36 31.36 6.49 -11.90
CA ARG A 36 31.92 7.70 -11.28
C ARG A 36 32.45 7.36 -9.90
N ASN A 37 33.78 7.35 -9.77
CA ASN A 37 34.49 7.35 -8.51
C ASN A 37 34.08 8.57 -7.69
N THR A 38 33.29 8.38 -6.63
CA THR A 38 33.36 9.09 -5.36
C THR A 38 32.68 8.22 -4.30
N ASN A 39 33.08 8.35 -3.05
CA ASN A 39 32.53 7.65 -1.88
C ASN A 39 31.06 8.04 -1.56
N GLN A 40 30.21 8.24 -2.57
CA GLN A 40 28.80 8.67 -2.46
C GLN A 40 27.79 7.51 -2.42
N GLY A 41 28.21 6.27 -2.67
CA GLY A 41 27.30 5.12 -2.72
C GLY A 41 26.66 4.78 -1.36
N ASP A 42 27.38 5.01 -0.26
CA ASP A 42 26.87 4.72 1.08
C ASP A 42 25.97 5.83 1.63
N ASP A 43 26.21 7.09 1.29
CA ASP A 43 25.35 8.20 1.72
C ASP A 43 24.02 8.25 0.95
N LEU A 44 24.01 7.89 -0.33
CA LEU A 44 22.75 7.76 -1.09
C LEU A 44 21.87 6.63 -0.56
N LYS A 45 22.47 5.49 -0.16
CA LYS A 45 21.75 4.38 0.47
C LYS A 45 21.14 4.73 1.83
N ARG A 46 21.70 5.70 2.55
CA ARG A 46 21.15 6.19 3.82
C ARG A 46 19.96 7.12 3.62
N LEU A 47 19.87 7.76 2.45
CA LEU A 47 18.83 8.73 2.15
C LEU A 47 17.54 8.07 1.65
N LEU A 48 17.66 6.99 0.86
CA LEU A 48 16.51 6.27 0.31
C LEU A 48 15.93 5.28 1.34
N LEU A 49 14.62 5.04 1.25
CA LEU A 49 13.95 4.02 2.02
C LEU A 49 14.30 2.63 1.48
N ASN A 50 14.56 1.70 2.39
CA ASN A 50 14.73 0.30 2.05
C ASN A 50 13.37 -0.39 1.85
N GLY A 51 13.39 -1.61 1.29
CA GLY A 51 12.17 -2.37 1.00
C GLY A 51 11.29 -2.61 2.23
N ALA A 52 11.88 -2.86 3.41
CA ALA A 52 11.10 -3.06 4.65
C ALA A 52 10.39 -1.77 5.11
N GLN A 53 11.00 -0.60 4.90
CA GLN A 53 10.36 0.69 5.16
C GLN A 53 9.21 0.96 4.19
N LEU A 54 9.39 0.67 2.91
CA LEU A 54 8.32 0.82 1.90
C LEU A 54 7.16 -0.16 2.16
N GLU A 55 7.46 -1.40 2.54
CA GLU A 55 6.45 -2.39 2.93
C GLU A 55 5.71 -1.96 4.19
N LYS A 56 6.42 -1.42 5.19
CA LYS A 56 5.80 -0.85 6.38
C LYS A 56 4.82 0.28 6.02
N ILE A 57 5.23 1.21 5.15
CA ILE A 57 4.35 2.29 4.65
C ILE A 57 3.09 1.70 4.03
N LYS A 58 3.25 0.69 3.15
CA LYS A 58 2.12 0.02 2.50
C LYS A 58 1.13 -0.58 3.49
N ASN A 59 1.64 -1.25 4.52
CA ASN A 59 0.84 -1.96 5.51
C ASN A 59 0.15 -1.03 6.53
N GLU A 60 0.61 0.21 6.68
CA GLU A 60 -0.01 1.20 7.57
C GLU A 60 -1.17 1.98 6.93
N PHE A 61 -1.41 1.82 5.62
CA PHE A 61 -2.61 2.38 5.00
C PHE A 61 -3.85 1.61 5.44
N GLU A 62 -4.87 2.33 5.90
CA GLU A 62 -6.21 1.78 6.10
C GLU A 62 -7.18 2.45 5.15
N PHE A 63 -7.70 1.70 4.17
CA PHE A 63 -8.69 2.23 3.22
C PHE A 63 -9.93 1.33 3.19
N SER A 64 -11.04 1.83 3.72
CA SER A 64 -12.27 1.04 3.90
C SER A 64 -13.54 1.86 3.70
N LEU A 65 -14.67 1.16 3.59
CA LEU A 65 -15.99 1.79 3.51
C LEU A 65 -16.56 2.11 4.90
N THR A 66 -17.17 3.28 5.03
CA THR A 66 -18.02 3.62 6.18
C THR A 66 -19.32 2.83 6.16
N LYS A 67 -20.14 2.96 7.21
CA LYS A 67 -21.49 2.37 7.24
C LYS A 67 -22.35 2.84 6.07
N GLU A 68 -22.28 4.11 5.69
CA GLU A 68 -23.02 4.64 4.54
C GLU A 68 -22.42 4.15 3.22
N GLY A 69 -21.09 4.08 3.11
CA GLY A 69 -20.41 3.50 1.94
C GLY A 69 -20.84 2.07 1.67
N LYS A 70 -20.93 1.23 2.71
CA LYS A 70 -21.36 -0.18 2.62
C LYS A 70 -22.81 -0.32 2.13
N LYS A 71 -23.70 0.61 2.46
CA LYS A 71 -25.10 0.58 1.99
C LYS A 71 -25.20 0.77 0.47
N VAL A 72 -24.26 1.50 -0.12
CA VAL A 72 -24.28 1.87 -1.54
C VAL A 72 -23.19 1.15 -2.35
N SER A 73 -22.45 0.21 -1.77
CA SER A 73 -21.29 -0.45 -2.41
C SER A 73 -21.65 -1.23 -3.68
N ARG A 74 -22.89 -1.72 -3.78
CA ARG A 74 -23.39 -2.44 -4.97
C ARG A 74 -23.91 -1.51 -6.07
N SER A 75 -23.91 -0.20 -5.83
CA SER A 75 -24.39 0.82 -6.79
C SER A 75 -23.22 1.57 -7.43
N SER A 76 -23.48 2.38 -8.45
CA SER A 76 -22.45 3.25 -9.04
C SER A 76 -22.02 4.40 -8.13
N LYS A 77 -22.74 4.65 -7.03
CA LYS A 77 -22.63 5.88 -6.24
C LYS A 77 -21.22 6.17 -5.74
N LEU A 78 -20.47 5.15 -5.34
CA LEU A 78 -19.09 5.30 -4.86
C LEU A 78 -18.16 5.81 -5.96
N MET A 79 -18.31 5.30 -7.18
CA MET A 79 -17.54 5.70 -8.34
C MET A 79 -17.92 7.11 -8.79
N ASP A 80 -19.22 7.41 -8.81
CA ASP A 80 -19.75 8.74 -9.15
C ASP A 80 -19.17 9.81 -8.21
N VAL A 81 -19.17 9.54 -6.90
CA VAL A 81 -18.57 10.43 -5.88
C VAL A 81 -17.07 10.67 -6.17
N ILE A 82 -16.30 9.62 -6.45
CA ILE A 82 -14.86 9.76 -6.71
C ILE A 82 -14.59 10.52 -8.01
N ASN A 83 -15.38 10.29 -9.06
CA ASN A 83 -15.28 11.03 -10.32
C ASN A 83 -15.62 12.51 -10.13
N GLU A 84 -16.69 12.83 -9.40
CA GLU A 84 -17.08 14.20 -9.05
C GLU A 84 -16.00 14.91 -8.23
N LEU A 85 -15.45 14.26 -7.21
CA LEU A 85 -14.38 14.81 -6.38
C LEU A 85 -13.09 15.00 -7.18
N ASN A 86 -12.76 14.06 -8.07
CA ASN A 86 -11.61 14.20 -8.96
C ASN A 86 -11.74 15.41 -9.88
N LYS A 87 -12.94 15.72 -10.36
CA LYS A 87 -13.23 16.92 -11.17
C LYS A 87 -13.21 18.18 -10.30
N LYS A 88 -13.87 18.16 -9.14
CA LYS A 88 -13.91 19.30 -8.19
C LYS A 88 -12.52 19.80 -7.81
N TYR A 89 -11.57 18.88 -7.64
CA TYR A 89 -10.20 19.19 -7.24
C TYR A 89 -9.19 19.13 -8.39
N GLU A 90 -9.62 19.17 -9.65
CA GLU A 90 -8.73 19.06 -10.83
C GLU A 90 -7.68 20.18 -10.92
N LYS A 91 -7.99 21.37 -10.42
CA LYS A 91 -7.09 22.54 -10.43
C LYS A 91 -5.93 22.44 -9.42
N PHE A 92 -5.99 21.48 -8.50
CA PHE A 92 -4.91 21.26 -7.55
C PHE A 92 -3.84 20.39 -8.18
N SER A 93 -2.59 20.68 -7.83
CA SER A 93 -1.45 19.85 -8.20
C SER A 93 -1.62 18.41 -7.67
N SER A 94 -1.06 17.44 -8.38
CA SER A 94 -1.25 16.02 -8.09
C SER A 94 -0.85 15.61 -6.67
N ASP A 95 0.18 16.26 -6.13
CA ASP A 95 0.71 16.07 -4.77
C ASP A 95 -0.28 16.51 -3.67
N ARG A 96 -1.21 17.42 -3.98
CA ARG A 96 -2.19 17.95 -3.02
C ARG A 96 -3.61 17.46 -3.27
N LYS A 97 -3.92 17.08 -4.52
CA LYS A 97 -5.27 16.72 -4.95
C LYS A 97 -5.87 15.60 -4.10
N GLY A 98 -5.16 14.50 -3.89
CA GLY A 98 -5.69 13.37 -3.14
C GLY A 98 -5.92 13.70 -1.66
N ASP A 99 -5.03 14.46 -1.02
CA ASP A 99 -5.25 14.91 0.36
C ASP A 99 -6.48 15.83 0.47
N LYS A 100 -6.73 16.68 -0.54
CA LYS A 100 -7.97 17.48 -0.61
C LYS A 100 -9.22 16.64 -0.79
N ILE A 101 -9.17 15.59 -1.61
CA ILE A 101 -10.27 14.64 -1.75
C ILE A 101 -10.53 13.92 -0.42
N ARG A 102 -9.48 13.41 0.24
CA ARG A 102 -9.58 12.74 1.55
C ARG A 102 -10.23 13.63 2.62
N GLU A 103 -9.93 14.92 2.59
CA GLU A 103 -10.46 15.90 3.56
C GLU A 103 -11.92 16.29 3.30
N ASP A 104 -12.44 16.05 2.10
CA ASP A 104 -13.79 16.42 1.67
C ASP A 104 -14.87 15.67 2.47
N ALA A 105 -15.95 16.38 2.82
CA ALA A 105 -17.06 15.82 3.58
C ALA A 105 -17.80 14.72 2.82
N GLU A 106 -17.97 14.85 1.50
CA GLU A 106 -18.63 13.82 0.69
C GLU A 106 -17.75 12.57 0.56
N PHE A 107 -16.43 12.72 0.54
CA PHE A 107 -15.51 11.57 0.63
C PHE A 107 -15.68 10.85 1.97
N LYS A 108 -15.52 11.59 3.07
CA LYS A 108 -15.61 11.06 4.45
C LYS A 108 -16.95 10.42 4.78
N LYS A 109 -18.00 10.78 4.05
CA LYS A 109 -19.31 10.15 4.18
C LYS A 109 -19.29 8.68 3.81
N TYR A 110 -18.56 8.27 2.76
CA TYR A 110 -18.57 6.89 2.26
C TYR A 110 -17.26 6.14 2.50
N PHE A 111 -16.14 6.85 2.63
CA PHE A 111 -14.80 6.26 2.75
C PHE A 111 -14.13 6.67 4.07
N LEU A 112 -13.40 5.73 4.64
CA LEU A 112 -12.44 5.95 5.69
C LEU A 112 -11.05 5.72 5.10
N LEU A 113 -10.16 6.68 5.28
CA LEU A 113 -8.76 6.58 4.88
C LEU A 113 -7.87 7.08 6.01
N ASP A 114 -7.11 6.17 6.60
CA ASP A 114 -5.95 6.54 7.41
C ASP A 114 -4.68 6.48 6.54
N LYS A 115 -3.96 7.60 6.49
CA LYS A 115 -2.74 7.74 5.68
C LYS A 115 -1.55 7.65 6.63
N PRO A 116 -0.55 6.79 6.37
CA PRO A 116 0.61 6.67 7.22
C PRO A 116 1.33 8.01 7.38
N ASP A 117 1.79 8.25 8.61
CA ASP A 117 2.61 9.40 8.94
C ASP A 117 4.07 9.11 8.62
N ILE A 118 4.45 9.43 7.38
CA ILE A 118 5.81 9.19 6.88
C ILE A 118 6.89 9.92 7.68
N SER A 119 6.54 10.99 8.39
CA SER A 119 7.50 11.74 9.22
C SER A 119 8.09 10.89 10.36
N LYS A 120 7.39 9.83 10.76
CA LYS A 120 7.86 8.83 11.74
C LYS A 120 8.93 7.88 11.17
N ILE A 121 9.05 7.81 9.85
CA ILE A 121 9.99 6.94 9.13
C ILE A 121 11.13 7.79 8.55
N SER A 122 10.81 8.92 7.94
CA SER A 122 11.76 9.84 7.33
C SER A 122 11.20 11.26 7.26
N GLN A 123 12.04 12.25 7.55
CA GLN A 123 11.69 13.66 7.37
C GLN A 123 11.83 14.13 5.91
N SER A 124 12.65 13.47 5.10
CA SER A 124 12.96 13.82 3.70
C SER A 124 11.97 13.28 2.65
N HIS A 125 10.85 12.72 3.11
CA HIS A 125 9.90 12.02 2.25
C HIS A 125 8.47 12.55 2.40
N ARG A 126 7.69 12.42 1.33
CA ARG A 126 6.25 12.62 1.36
C ARG A 126 5.50 11.48 0.66
N ILE A 127 4.22 11.37 0.99
CA ILE A 127 3.29 10.42 0.39
C ILE A 127 2.21 11.19 -0.36
N ASP A 128 2.20 11.03 -1.68
CA ASP A 128 1.20 11.61 -2.56
C ASP A 128 0.15 10.52 -2.86
N ILE A 129 -1.13 10.81 -2.64
CA ILE A 129 -2.23 9.86 -2.88
C ILE A 129 -3.12 10.29 -4.04
N LYS A 130 -3.72 9.33 -4.73
CA LYS A 130 -4.63 9.55 -5.88
C LYS A 130 -5.75 8.53 -5.83
N PHE A 131 -6.97 8.95 -6.18
CA PHE A 131 -8.11 8.05 -6.29
C PHE A 131 -8.48 7.86 -7.75
N LYS A 132 -8.71 6.61 -8.17
CA LYS A 132 -9.20 6.29 -9.51
C LYS A 132 -10.37 5.32 -9.41
N VAL A 133 -11.21 5.35 -10.44
CA VAL A 133 -12.23 4.33 -10.66
C VAL A 133 -11.64 3.31 -11.63
N ASN A 134 -11.64 2.04 -11.23
CA ASN A 134 -11.33 0.94 -12.13
C ASN A 134 -12.64 0.49 -12.78
N GLU A 135 -12.83 0.89 -14.04
CA GLU A 135 -14.05 0.62 -14.80
C GLU A 135 -14.27 -0.89 -15.05
N MET A 136 -13.20 -1.70 -15.10
CA MET A 136 -13.32 -3.14 -15.34
C MET A 136 -13.84 -3.86 -14.10
N THR A 137 -13.29 -3.55 -12.93
CA THR A 137 -13.67 -4.17 -11.65
C THR A 137 -14.82 -3.44 -10.97
N ARG A 138 -15.22 -2.27 -11.49
CA ARG A 138 -16.22 -1.36 -10.92
C ARG A 138 -15.91 -1.00 -9.46
N SER A 139 -14.63 -0.77 -9.17
CA SER A 139 -14.14 -0.47 -7.82
C SER A 139 -13.39 0.85 -7.76
N VAL A 140 -13.43 1.48 -6.59
CA VAL A 140 -12.57 2.62 -6.27
C VAL A 140 -11.22 2.10 -5.80
N GLU A 141 -10.15 2.64 -6.36
CA GLU A 141 -8.76 2.29 -6.03
C GLU A 141 -8.01 3.52 -5.51
N LEU A 142 -7.26 3.32 -4.43
CA LEU A 142 -6.32 4.30 -3.89
C LEU A 142 -4.92 3.95 -4.41
N TYR A 143 -4.29 4.91 -5.05
CA TYR A 143 -2.90 4.85 -5.49
C TYR A 143 -2.05 5.75 -4.59
N TYR A 144 -0.81 5.35 -4.33
CA TYR A 144 0.15 6.20 -3.65
C TYR A 144 1.53 6.17 -4.30
N ASP A 145 2.23 7.29 -4.18
CA ASP A 145 3.64 7.45 -4.50
C ASP A 145 4.40 7.81 -3.21
N VAL A 146 5.61 7.27 -3.04
CA VAL A 146 6.55 7.71 -2.00
C VAL A 146 7.67 8.48 -2.66
N ILE A 147 7.85 9.74 -2.26
CA ILE A 147 8.72 10.69 -2.96
C ILE A 147 9.78 11.23 -2.00
N CYS A 148 11.05 11.08 -2.37
CA CYS A 148 12.20 11.67 -1.69
C CYS A 148 12.48 13.07 -2.24
N PHE A 149 12.21 14.12 -1.48
CA PHE A 149 12.42 15.49 -1.96
C PHE A 149 13.88 15.95 -1.86
N ASP A 150 14.68 15.35 -0.97
CA ASP A 150 16.12 15.59 -0.90
C ASP A 150 16.88 15.00 -2.09
N TYR A 151 16.26 14.06 -2.81
CA TYR A 151 16.80 13.45 -4.03
C TYR A 151 15.98 13.82 -5.26
N GLN A 152 15.85 15.12 -5.54
CA GLN A 152 15.21 15.65 -6.75
C GLN A 152 13.78 15.14 -7.01
N ASN A 153 12.99 14.89 -5.95
CA ASN A 153 11.67 14.27 -6.02
C ASN A 153 11.68 12.86 -6.64
N TYR A 154 12.71 12.06 -6.36
CA TYR A 154 12.79 10.67 -6.79
C TYR A 154 11.62 9.84 -6.22
N GLN A 155 11.01 9.01 -7.07
CA GLN A 155 9.88 8.16 -6.72
C GLN A 155 10.38 6.78 -6.31
N GLU A 156 10.30 6.48 -5.01
CA GLU A 156 10.75 5.21 -4.43
C GLU A 156 9.66 4.13 -4.47
N ALA A 157 8.41 4.57 -4.45
CA ALA A 157 7.25 3.78 -4.83
C ALA A 157 6.40 4.61 -5.77
N LYS A 158 5.84 3.99 -6.82
CA LYS A 158 5.08 4.69 -7.86
C LYS A 158 3.83 3.90 -8.22
N ASP A 159 2.70 4.58 -8.17
CA ASP A 159 1.37 4.05 -8.53
C ASP A 159 1.08 2.69 -7.83
N GLU A 160 1.55 2.55 -6.59
CA GLU A 160 1.23 1.39 -5.74
C GLU A 160 -0.23 1.46 -5.32
N VAL A 161 -0.92 0.31 -5.35
CA VAL A 161 -2.36 0.24 -5.09
C VAL A 161 -2.64 -0.25 -3.68
N VAL A 162 -3.45 0.52 -2.96
CA VAL A 162 -4.12 0.11 -1.73
C VAL A 162 -5.55 -0.30 -2.08
N LYS A 163 -5.86 -1.57 -1.83
CA LYS A 163 -7.20 -2.10 -2.10
C LYS A 163 -8.19 -1.59 -1.07
N LEU A 164 -9.39 -1.25 -1.53
CA LEU A 164 -10.50 -0.92 -0.65
C LEU A 164 -10.99 -2.18 0.09
N GLU A 165 -10.99 -2.13 1.42
CA GLU A 165 -11.48 -3.23 2.25
C GLU A 165 -12.99 -3.14 2.53
N GLY A 166 -13.66 -4.29 2.53
CA GLY A 166 -15.06 -4.42 2.94
C GLY A 166 -16.11 -4.39 1.81
N ASN A 167 -15.72 -4.77 0.58
CA ASN A 167 -16.66 -5.11 -0.51
C ASN A 167 -17.20 -6.54 -0.38
#